data_AF-A0A3L6ZM21-F1
#
_entry.id   AF-A0A3L6ZM21-F1
#
_cell.length_a   1.000
_cell.length_b   1.000
_cell.length_c   1.000
_cell.angle_alpha   90.00
_cell.angle_beta   90.00
_cell.angle_gamma   90.00
#
_symmetry.space_group_name_H-M   'P 1'
#
loop_
_entity.id
_entity.type
_entity.pdbx_description
1 polymer ?
#
loop_
_entity_poly.entity_id
_entity_poly.type
_entity_poly.pdbx_seq_one_letter_code
_entity_poly.pdbx_strand_id
1 'polypeptide(L)'
;MRSMMALDDGLQRIEQQSQDRLILLYEDPETFGAGHFALYPLHSSSPRFAIEEQYPPGVDWSDEDRVPVSWTWASEAQLPQPDGSWPWVTLSEGEVASADYETLLHITSGWADALCELIAREEALTTEPVVGDGAGRSGPGRTFLA
;
A
#
# COMPACT_ATOMS: atom_id res chain seq x y z
N MET A 1 -22.00 7.12 13.38
CA MET A 1 -21.84 7.75 12.05
C MET A 1 -20.69 8.77 11.95
N ARG A 2 -20.49 9.72 12.89
CA ARG A 2 -19.41 10.72 12.73
C ARG A 2 -18.00 10.12 12.53
N SER A 3 -17.64 9.07 13.25
CA SER A 3 -16.30 8.50 13.17
C SER A 3 -16.01 7.80 11.83
N MET A 4 -17.02 7.17 11.21
CA MET A 4 -16.86 6.49 9.91
C MET A 4 -16.63 7.49 8.78
N MET A 5 -17.44 8.56 8.73
CA MET A 5 -17.24 9.65 7.77
C MET A 5 -15.90 10.36 8.00
N ALA A 6 -15.53 10.59 9.26
CA ALA A 6 -14.25 11.23 9.58
C ALA A 6 -13.03 10.34 9.24
N LEU A 7 -13.16 9.02 9.39
CA LEU A 7 -12.14 8.06 8.93
C LEU A 7 -12.03 8.10 7.41
N ASP A 8 -13.14 7.99 6.68
CA ASP A 8 -13.17 8.02 5.21
C ASP A 8 -12.56 9.32 4.65
N ASP A 9 -13.00 10.48 5.14
CA ASP A 9 -12.45 11.80 4.78
C ASP A 9 -10.94 11.90 5.09
N GLY A 10 -10.51 11.28 6.20
CA GLY A 10 -9.11 11.23 6.61
C GLY A 10 -8.26 10.37 5.68
N LEU A 11 -8.75 9.19 5.29
CA LEU A 11 -8.06 8.27 4.39
C LEU A 11 -7.94 8.86 2.98
N GLN A 12 -9.01 9.48 2.47
CA GLN A 12 -8.97 10.20 1.19
C GLN A 12 -7.97 11.36 1.22
N ARG A 13 -7.84 12.05 2.35
CA ARG A 13 -6.82 13.10 2.50
C ARG A 13 -5.40 12.51 2.46
N ILE A 14 -5.16 11.36 3.08
CA ILE A 14 -3.85 10.67 3.03
C ILE A 14 -3.51 10.28 1.58
N GLU A 15 -4.45 9.70 0.84
CA GLU A 15 -4.28 9.39 -0.58
C GLU A 15 -3.92 10.64 -1.38
N GLN A 16 -4.69 11.73 -1.26
CA GLN A 16 -4.44 12.99 -1.96
C GLN A 16 -3.07 13.60 -1.63
N GLN A 17 -2.62 13.48 -0.38
CA GLN A 17 -1.32 13.97 0.08
C GLN A 17 -0.16 13.12 -0.46
N SER A 18 -0.42 11.89 -0.87
CA SER A 18 0.59 10.95 -1.38
C SER A 18 1.01 11.24 -2.82
N GLN A 19 0.52 12.32 -3.45
CA GLN A 19 0.94 12.80 -4.78
C GLN A 19 0.92 11.72 -5.87
N ASP A 20 -0.21 11.01 -6.01
CA ASP A 20 -0.39 9.91 -6.98
C ASP A 20 0.55 8.71 -6.75
N ARG A 21 1.18 8.57 -5.57
CA ARG A 21 1.97 7.37 -5.24
C ARG A 21 1.16 6.26 -4.62
N LEU A 22 0.06 6.60 -3.96
CA LEU A 22 -0.86 5.65 -3.33
C LEU A 22 -2.26 5.80 -3.91
N ILE A 23 -3.03 4.73 -3.83
CA ILE A 23 -4.46 4.69 -4.16
C ILE A 23 -5.23 4.08 -2.99
N LEU A 24 -6.38 4.68 -2.66
CA LEU A 24 -7.34 4.14 -1.71
C LEU A 24 -8.42 3.37 -2.47
N LEU A 25 -8.62 2.11 -2.09
CA LEU A 25 -9.66 1.24 -2.63
C LEU A 25 -10.63 0.82 -1.53
N TYR A 26 -11.89 0.65 -1.92
CA TYR A 26 -12.93 0.06 -1.09
C TYR A 26 -13.13 -1.37 -1.56
N GLU A 27 -12.77 -2.34 -0.71
CA GLU A 27 -12.74 -3.75 -1.06
C GLU A 27 -13.68 -4.54 -0.16
N ASP A 28 -14.22 -5.64 -0.68
CA ASP A 28 -14.91 -6.63 0.14
C ASP A 28 -13.87 -7.61 0.71
N PRO A 29 -13.72 -7.71 2.04
CA PRO A 29 -12.77 -8.63 2.66
C PRO A 29 -12.96 -10.08 2.24
N GLU A 30 -14.19 -10.53 2.00
CA GLU A 30 -14.47 -11.90 1.58
C GLU A 30 -13.97 -12.18 0.15
N THR A 31 -14.01 -11.17 -0.71
CA THR A 31 -13.65 -11.29 -2.13
C THR A 31 -12.16 -11.05 -2.38
N PHE A 32 -11.56 -10.05 -1.74
CA PHE A 32 -10.19 -9.60 -2.03
C PHE A 32 -9.19 -9.97 -0.92
N GLY A 33 -9.68 -10.50 0.21
CA GLY A 33 -8.86 -10.84 1.37
C GLY A 33 -8.16 -9.63 1.99
N ALA A 34 -8.59 -8.41 1.65
CA ALA A 34 -8.13 -7.14 2.21
C ALA A 34 -9.15 -6.62 3.23
N GLY A 35 -8.94 -5.40 3.74
CA GLY A 35 -9.94 -4.72 4.56
C GLY A 35 -10.97 -3.98 3.70
N HIS A 36 -12.05 -3.53 4.35
CA HIS A 36 -13.06 -2.64 3.76
C HIS A 36 -12.45 -1.37 3.14
N PHE A 37 -11.34 -0.88 3.71
CA PHE A 37 -10.49 0.13 3.11
C PHE A 37 -9.09 -0.45 2.92
N ALA A 38 -8.51 -0.26 1.73
CA ALA A 38 -7.19 -0.75 1.41
C ALA A 38 -6.37 0.31 0.67
N LEU A 39 -5.16 0.60 1.17
CA LEU A 39 -4.19 1.46 0.49
C LEU A 39 -3.13 0.61 -0.21
N TYR A 40 -2.86 0.96 -1.47
CA TYR A 40 -1.84 0.33 -2.31
C TYR A 40 -0.92 1.39 -2.94
N PRO A 41 0.34 1.06 -3.26
CA PRO A 41 1.12 1.82 -4.23
C PRO A 41 0.39 1.89 -5.57
N LEU A 42 0.40 3.05 -6.24
CA LEU A 42 -0.29 3.21 -7.52
C LEU A 42 0.32 2.33 -8.64
N HIS A 43 1.63 2.10 -8.57
CA HIS A 43 2.39 1.38 -9.59
C HIS A 43 2.85 -0.02 -9.16
N SER A 44 2.40 -0.50 -8.00
CA SER A 44 2.73 -1.82 -7.47
C SER A 44 1.58 -2.34 -6.62
N SER A 45 1.29 -3.64 -6.70
CA SER A 45 0.27 -4.28 -5.87
C SER A 45 0.73 -4.64 -4.46
N SER A 46 1.97 -4.33 -4.06
CA SER A 46 2.53 -4.63 -2.73
C SER A 46 3.58 -3.59 -2.32
N PRO A 47 3.72 -3.22 -1.03
CA PRO A 47 2.91 -3.67 0.12
C PRO A 47 1.50 -3.04 0.14
N ARG A 48 0.62 -3.47 1.05
CA ARG A 48 -0.71 -2.86 1.27
C ARG A 48 -0.98 -2.56 2.73
N PHE A 49 -1.89 -1.63 2.98
CA PHE A 49 -2.46 -1.37 4.31
C PHE A 49 -3.97 -1.58 4.27
N ALA A 50 -4.45 -2.58 5.00
CA ALA A 50 -5.85 -2.99 5.05
C ALA A 50 -6.49 -2.53 6.37
N ILE A 51 -7.73 -2.04 6.31
CA ILE A 51 -8.56 -1.64 7.45
C ILE A 51 -9.92 -2.32 7.32
N GLU A 52 -10.33 -3.07 8.33
CA GLU A 52 -11.57 -3.81 8.34
C GLU A 52 -12.48 -3.37 9.49
N GLU A 53 -13.74 -3.08 9.16
CA GLU A 53 -14.78 -2.72 10.11
C GLU A 53 -15.20 -3.91 10.97
N GLN A 54 -15.24 -3.71 12.29
CA GLN A 54 -15.70 -4.71 13.25
C GLN A 54 -17.04 -4.28 13.84
N TYR A 55 -18.01 -5.18 13.83
CA TYR A 55 -19.38 -4.93 14.27
C TYR A 55 -19.72 -5.68 15.58
N PRO A 56 -20.66 -5.17 16.39
CA PRO A 56 -21.11 -5.89 17.58
C PRO A 56 -21.62 -7.30 17.23
N PRO A 57 -21.49 -8.28 18.15
CA PRO A 57 -22.06 -9.61 17.96
C PRO A 57 -23.57 -9.56 17.69
N GLY A 58 -24.03 -10.29 16.67
CA GLY A 58 -25.44 -10.37 16.31
C GLY A 58 -25.95 -9.23 15.40
N VAL A 59 -25.07 -8.32 14.98
CA VAL A 59 -25.35 -7.41 13.86
C VAL A 59 -25.16 -8.17 12.55
N ASP A 60 -26.20 -8.14 11.72
CA ASP A 60 -26.21 -8.78 10.40
C ASP A 60 -25.86 -7.75 9.31
N TRP A 61 -25.26 -8.20 8.21
CA TRP A 61 -24.93 -7.40 7.03
C TRP A 61 -26.16 -6.80 6.34
N SER A 62 -27.36 -7.28 6.67
CA SER A 62 -28.63 -6.71 6.24
C SER A 62 -29.04 -5.43 6.98
N ASP A 63 -28.39 -5.10 8.10
CA ASP A 63 -28.59 -3.84 8.81
C ASP A 63 -27.83 -2.71 8.09
N GLU A 64 -28.58 -1.82 7.43
CA GLU A 64 -28.04 -0.65 6.72
C GLU A 64 -27.57 0.46 7.68
N ASP A 65 -28.05 0.45 8.93
CA ASP A 65 -27.71 1.44 9.97
C ASP A 65 -26.58 0.96 10.88
N ARG A 66 -25.95 -0.17 10.56
CA ARG A 66 -24.84 -0.73 11.34
C ARG A 66 -23.70 0.29 11.48
N VAL A 67 -23.13 0.34 12.68
CA VAL A 67 -21.98 1.20 12.99
C VAL A 67 -20.87 0.32 13.54
N PRO A 68 -19.65 0.40 12.99
CA PRO A 68 -18.52 -0.36 13.53
C PRO A 68 -18.22 0.07 14.96
N VAL A 69 -17.93 -0.90 15.83
CA VAL A 69 -17.48 -0.66 17.21
C VAL A 69 -15.97 -0.47 17.29
N SER A 70 -15.23 -1.04 16.34
CA SER A 70 -13.79 -0.94 16.19
C SER A 70 -13.39 -1.17 14.73
N TRP A 71 -12.12 -0.95 14.44
CA TRP A 71 -11.49 -1.31 13.18
C TRP A 71 -10.23 -2.09 13.45
N THR A 72 -10.09 -3.24 12.79
CA THR A 72 -8.80 -3.92 12.68
C THR A 72 -8.02 -3.34 11.53
N TRP A 73 -6.70 -3.36 11.63
CA TRP A 73 -5.82 -2.95 10.54
C TRP A 73 -4.64 -3.88 10.43
N ALA A 74 -4.12 -4.03 9.20
CA ALA A 74 -2.95 -4.83 8.89
C ALA A 74 -2.09 -4.15 7.83
N SER A 75 -0.79 -4.06 8.08
CA SER A 75 0.22 -3.79 7.07
C SER A 75 0.75 -5.12 6.55
N GLU A 76 0.62 -5.34 5.25
CA GLU A 76 0.92 -6.63 4.63
C GLU A 76 1.82 -6.46 3.40
N ALA A 77 2.58 -7.50 3.07
CA ALA A 77 3.36 -7.57 1.85
C ALA A 77 3.25 -8.95 1.20
N GLN A 78 3.32 -9.01 -0.12
CA GLN A 78 3.46 -10.27 -0.83
C GLN A 78 4.93 -10.72 -0.78
N LEU A 79 5.17 -11.90 -0.20
CA LEU A 79 6.51 -12.46 -0.10
C LEU A 79 6.61 -13.78 -0.86
N PRO A 80 7.67 -14.01 -1.65
CA PRO A 80 7.84 -15.25 -2.38
C PRO A 80 8.11 -16.41 -1.41
N GLN A 81 7.45 -17.53 -1.64
CA GLN A 81 7.72 -18.79 -0.94
C GLN A 81 8.52 -19.77 -1.83
N PRO A 82 9.24 -20.75 -1.23
CA PRO A 82 9.98 -21.77 -1.99
C PRO A 82 9.14 -22.61 -2.94
N ASP A 83 7.82 -22.69 -2.71
CA ASP A 83 6.86 -23.39 -3.55
C ASP A 83 6.41 -22.56 -4.78
N GLY A 84 6.91 -21.34 -4.94
CA GLY A 84 6.58 -20.43 -6.02
C GLY A 84 5.34 -19.56 -5.78
N SER A 85 4.68 -19.71 -4.62
CA SER A 85 3.56 -18.85 -4.24
C SER A 85 4.02 -17.48 -3.73
N TRP A 86 3.12 -16.50 -3.75
CA TRP A 86 3.33 -15.13 -3.26
C TRP A 86 2.22 -14.72 -2.29
N PRO A 87 2.07 -15.38 -1.14
CA PRO A 87 1.03 -15.06 -0.19
C PRO A 87 1.26 -13.70 0.46
N TRP A 88 0.16 -13.07 0.86
CA TRP A 88 0.19 -11.94 1.77
C TRP A 88 0.70 -12.38 3.13
N VAL A 89 1.65 -11.63 3.66
CA VAL A 89 2.21 -11.82 5.00
C VAL A 89 1.99 -10.54 5.79
N THR A 90 1.34 -10.68 6.94
CA THR A 90 1.17 -9.58 7.90
C THR A 90 2.51 -9.22 8.53
N LEU A 91 2.90 -7.96 8.34
CA LEU A 91 4.11 -7.39 8.92
C LEU A 91 3.82 -6.72 10.27
N SER A 92 2.63 -6.12 10.39
CA SER A 92 2.13 -5.50 11.61
C SER A 92 0.61 -5.42 11.55
N GLU A 93 -0.06 -5.49 12.70
CA GLU A 93 -1.50 -5.43 12.80
C GLU A 93 -1.93 -4.85 14.15
N GLY A 94 -3.19 -4.44 14.24
CA GLY A 94 -3.79 -3.98 15.47
C GLY A 94 -5.29 -3.73 15.35
N GLU A 95 -5.88 -3.25 16.44
CA GLU A 95 -7.29 -2.89 16.51
C GLU A 95 -7.43 -1.54 17.21
N VAL A 96 -8.34 -0.70 16.70
CA VAL A 96 -8.63 0.63 17.25
C VAL A 96 -10.13 0.76 17.46
N ALA A 97 -10.53 1.23 18.64
CA ALA A 97 -11.94 1.48 18.92
C ALA A 97 -12.51 2.57 18.00
N SER A 98 -13.80 2.46 17.65
CA SER A 98 -14.45 3.38 16.72
C SER A 98 -14.41 4.86 17.15
N ALA A 99 -14.36 5.08 18.46
CA ALA A 99 -14.23 6.41 19.05
C ALA A 99 -12.84 7.03 18.86
N ASP A 100 -11.81 6.20 18.65
CA ASP A 100 -10.40 6.59 18.58
C ASP A 100 -9.86 6.59 17.14
N TYR A 101 -10.73 6.82 16.14
CA TYR A 101 -10.42 6.78 14.70
C TYR A 101 -9.19 7.64 14.31
N GLU A 102 -8.92 8.72 15.05
CA GLU A 102 -7.75 9.58 14.83
C GLU A 102 -6.43 8.83 15.04
N THR A 103 -6.41 7.85 15.96
CA THR A 103 -5.26 6.97 16.18
C THR A 103 -5.03 6.10 14.95
N LEU A 104 -6.10 5.56 14.35
CA LEU A 104 -5.99 4.77 13.12
C LEU A 104 -5.47 5.64 11.96
N LEU A 105 -6.00 6.85 11.79
CA LEU A 105 -5.48 7.80 10.79
C LEU A 105 -4.01 8.13 10.99
N HIS A 106 -3.56 8.28 12.24
CA HIS A 106 -2.15 8.51 12.56
C HIS A 106 -1.26 7.32 12.14
N ILE A 107 -1.71 6.09 12.44
CA ILE A 107 -1.00 4.86 12.03
C ILE A 107 -0.94 4.77 10.50
N THR A 108 -2.06 4.96 9.82
CA THR A 108 -2.14 4.90 8.36
C THR A 108 -1.27 5.98 7.69
N SER A 109 -1.28 7.20 8.22
CA SER A 109 -0.42 8.29 7.72
C SER A 109 1.06 7.95 7.87
N GLY A 110 1.46 7.42 9.03
CA GLY A 110 2.86 7.03 9.26
C GLY A 110 3.31 5.91 8.32
N TRP A 111 2.43 4.96 8.01
CA TRP A 111 2.69 3.93 7.01
C TRP A 111 2.81 4.52 5.59
N ALA A 112 1.89 5.41 5.21
CA ALA A 112 1.87 6.05 3.89
C ALA A 112 3.13 6.90 3.66
N ASP A 113 3.55 7.68 4.66
CA ASP A 113 4.75 8.51 4.62
C ASP A 113 6.00 7.64 4.42
N ALA A 114 6.14 6.57 5.21
CA ALA A 114 7.27 5.65 5.12
C ALA A 114 7.36 4.96 3.75
N LEU A 115 6.21 4.55 3.20
CA LEU A 115 6.14 3.93 1.88
C LEU A 115 6.45 4.94 0.76
N CYS A 116 5.92 6.15 0.83
CA CYS A 116 6.22 7.21 -0.14
C CYS A 116 7.72 7.58 -0.12
N GLU A 117 8.34 7.63 1.05
CA GLU A 117 9.80 7.81 1.16
C GLU A 117 10.58 6.66 0.51
N LEU A 118 10.12 5.42 0.70
CA LEU A 118 10.76 4.25 0.08
C LEU A 118 10.66 4.31 -1.45
N ILE A 119 9.47 4.59 -1.99
CA ILE A 119 9.23 4.76 -3.43
C ILE A 119 10.14 5.86 -3.98
N ALA A 120 10.20 7.03 -3.33
CA ALA A 120 11.04 8.14 -3.77
C ALA A 120 12.54 7.77 -3.81
N ARG A 121 13.00 6.96 -2.85
CA ARG A 121 14.39 6.47 -2.83
C ARG A 121 14.65 5.48 -3.96
N GLU A 122 13.71 4.60 -4.27
CA GLU A 122 13.82 3.65 -5.39
C GLU A 122 13.83 4.37 -6.75
N GLU A 123 12.96 5.38 -6.93
CA GLU A 123 12.94 6.25 -8.11
C GLU A 123 14.28 6.98 -8.29
N ALA A 124 14.87 7.47 -7.20
CA ALA A 124 16.18 8.14 -7.26
C ALA A 124 17.32 7.19 -7.67
N LEU A 125 17.28 5.92 -7.23
CA LEU A 125 18.27 4.90 -7.58
C LEU A 125 18.13 4.40 -9.03
N THR A 126 16.91 4.38 -9.56
CA THR A 126 16.64 3.94 -10.94
C THR A 126 16.91 5.03 -11.99
N THR A 127 17.08 6.28 -11.56
CA THR A 127 17.34 7.47 -12.42
C THR A 127 18.83 7.75 -12.65
N GLU A 128 19.73 6.78 -12.45
CA GLU A 128 21.11 6.94 -12.93
C GLU A 128 21.14 6.85 -14.46
N PRO A 129 21.55 7.89 -15.20
CA PRO A 129 21.75 7.73 -16.62
C PRO A 129 22.96 6.80 -16.80
N VAL A 130 22.72 5.63 -17.40
CA VAL A 130 23.74 5.02 -18.25
C VAL A 130 24.05 6.06 -19.32
N VAL A 131 25.02 6.92 -19.03
CA VAL A 131 25.77 7.62 -20.07
C VAL A 131 26.58 6.52 -20.73
N GLY A 132 25.92 5.85 -21.69
CA GLY A 132 26.61 5.11 -22.73
C GLY A 132 27.47 6.14 -23.46
N ASP A 133 28.72 6.26 -23.02
CA ASP A 133 29.74 7.02 -23.74
C ASP A 133 30.15 6.18 -24.96
N GLY A 134 29.21 6.04 -25.89
CA GLY A 134 29.40 5.54 -27.24
C GLY A 134 30.01 6.66 -28.08
N ALA A 135 31.19 7.13 -27.72
CA ALA A 135 32.02 7.98 -28.55
C ALA A 135 33.16 7.11 -29.12
N GLY A 136 33.01 6.77 -30.40
CA GLY A 136 33.80 5.76 -31.10
C GLY A 136 35.32 5.99 -31.07
N ARG A 137 36.03 4.88 -30.90
CA ARG A 137 37.37 4.73 -31.47
C ARG A 137 37.32 3.68 -32.57
N SER A 138 36.96 4.15 -33.77
CA SER A 138 37.25 3.42 -35.01
C SER A 138 38.77 3.35 -35.14
N GLY A 139 39.36 2.22 -34.73
CA GLY A 139 40.76 1.90 -34.93
C GLY A 139 40.92 1.07 -36.21
N PRO A 140 41.93 1.33 -37.05
CA PRO A 140 42.08 0.64 -38.32
C PRO A 140 42.38 -0.85 -38.09
N GLY A 141 41.76 -1.69 -38.93
CA GLY A 141 41.86 -3.14 -38.88
C GLY A 141 43.29 -3.63 -38.82
N ARG A 142 43.59 -4.47 -37.82
CA ARG A 142 44.76 -5.34 -37.86
C ARG A 142 44.34 -6.62 -38.56
N THR A 143 44.63 -6.67 -39.84
CA THR A 143 44.74 -7.90 -40.63
C THR A 143 45.68 -8.86 -39.89
N PHE A 144 45.19 -10.02 -39.49
CA PHE A 144 46.06 -11.18 -39.27
C PHE A 144 46.04 -11.99 -40.56
N LEU A 145 47.18 -11.98 -41.27
CA LEU A 145 47.50 -12.92 -42.33
C LEU A 145 48.69 -13.75 -41.85
N ALA A 146 48.46 -15.07 -41.77
CA ALA A 146 49.31 -16.21 -42.10
C ALA A 146 49.07 -17.36 -41.11
#